data_AF-A0A707L498-F1
#
_entry.id   AF-A0A707L498-F1
#
_cell.length_a   1.000
_cell.length_b   1.000
_cell.length_c   1.000
_cell.angle_alpha   90.00
_cell.angle_beta   90.00
_cell.angle_gamma   90.00
#
_symmetry.space_group_name_H-M   'P 1'
#
loop_
_entity.id
_entity.type
_entity.pdbx_description
1 polymer ?
#
loop_
_entity_poly.entity_id
_entity_poly.type
_entity_poly.pdbx_seq_one_letter_code
_entity_poly.pdbx_strand_id
1 'polypeptide(L)'
;MRKTVAFGFVGTVLDYAGRGSQRWEKWRPTLCLCQQETLVVHRLELLYDARSRSLFEGLKKDIASVSPETEVVGVEIAIRNPWDFEEVYACLHDFARSHTFHPEDEDYLIHITTGTHVAQICWFLLAEARYLPARLAQTSPPRKKDKPHSTGDVTIIDLDLSRYNDIATRFAQEREETLNFLKSGIATRNPCFNRMIEQIERVAIRSRSPILLNGPTGAGKSFLARRIYELKLARHQFSGPFVEVNCATLRGDTAMSALFGHVKGAFTGAREERAGLLRSADGGMLFLDEVGELGADEQAMLLKAIEEKRFYPFGSDQQVSSDFQLIAGTVRDLRQRVAEGTFREDLYARINLWTFELPGLRQRQEDIEPNLDYELERHAALTGDSVRFNTEARRAWLSFATSPQAA
;
A
#
# COMPACT_ATOMS: atom_id res chain seq x y z
N MET A 1 -39.20 -13.57 7.47
CA MET A 1 -38.15 -12.88 8.25
C MET A 1 -36.96 -13.82 8.28
N ARG A 2 -35.77 -13.36 7.91
CA ARG A 2 -34.56 -14.21 7.88
C ARG A 2 -34.20 -14.64 9.29
N LYS A 3 -33.71 -15.87 9.46
CA LYS A 3 -33.26 -16.36 10.77
C LYS A 3 -31.88 -15.79 11.08
N THR A 4 -31.70 -15.21 12.25
CA THR A 4 -30.39 -14.70 12.65
C THR A 4 -29.55 -15.82 13.25
N VAL A 5 -28.35 -16.02 12.71
CA VAL A 5 -27.37 -17.00 13.19
C VAL A 5 -26.15 -16.24 13.68
N ALA A 6 -25.75 -16.46 14.93
CA ALA A 6 -24.58 -15.83 15.52
C ALA A 6 -23.48 -16.85 15.79
N PHE A 7 -22.23 -16.45 15.52
CA PHE A 7 -21.02 -17.21 15.83
C PHE A 7 -20.25 -16.48 16.93
N GLY A 8 -19.61 -17.20 17.85
CA GLY A 8 -18.77 -16.57 18.86
C GLY A 8 -17.91 -17.56 19.60
N PHE A 9 -16.96 -17.06 20.37
CA PHE A 9 -16.23 -17.91 21.32
C PHE A 9 -16.97 -17.96 22.65
N VAL A 10 -16.86 -19.06 23.38
CA VAL A 10 -17.21 -19.05 24.80
C VAL A 10 -16.29 -18.09 25.54
N GLY A 11 -16.85 -17.08 26.22
CA GLY A 11 -16.08 -16.12 27.01
C GLY A 11 -15.54 -16.73 28.30
N THR A 12 -14.40 -17.41 28.24
CA THR A 12 -13.75 -18.06 29.41
C THR A 12 -13.47 -17.11 30.57
N VAL A 13 -13.37 -15.80 30.31
CA VAL A 13 -13.23 -14.75 31.32
C VAL A 13 -14.56 -14.03 31.57
N LEU A 14 -15.20 -13.51 30.52
CA LEU A 14 -16.35 -12.61 30.66
C LEU A 14 -17.68 -13.33 30.90
N ASP A 15 -17.86 -14.56 30.39
CA ASP A 15 -19.05 -15.37 30.69
C ASP A 15 -18.89 -16.24 31.93
N TYR A 16 -17.67 -16.33 32.48
CA TYR A 16 -17.42 -17.04 33.74
C TYR A 16 -17.76 -16.16 34.95
N ALA A 17 -18.99 -16.31 35.44
CA ALA A 17 -19.54 -15.49 36.53
C ALA A 17 -19.68 -16.21 37.88
N GLY A 18 -19.00 -17.34 38.10
CA GLY A 18 -19.13 -18.16 39.31
C GLY A 18 -20.18 -19.28 39.20
N ARG A 19 -20.51 -19.95 40.31
CA ARG A 19 -21.47 -21.07 40.35
C ARG A 19 -22.79 -20.65 41.03
N GLY A 20 -23.90 -21.29 40.66
CA GLY A 20 -25.20 -21.07 41.30
C GLY A 20 -25.87 -19.75 40.92
N SER A 21 -26.50 -19.06 41.88
CA SER A 21 -27.24 -17.81 41.64
C SER A 21 -26.35 -16.60 41.35
N GLN A 22 -25.10 -16.59 41.84
CA GLN A 22 -24.14 -15.48 41.69
C GLN A 22 -23.82 -15.15 40.22
N ARG A 23 -24.01 -16.10 39.31
CA ARG A 23 -23.75 -15.91 37.87
C ARG A 23 -24.70 -14.92 37.19
N TRP A 24 -25.83 -14.61 37.82
CA TRP A 24 -26.82 -13.62 37.34
C TRP A 24 -26.51 -12.20 37.80
N GLU A 25 -25.53 -12.02 38.69
CA GLU A 25 -25.15 -10.70 39.23
C GLU A 25 -24.09 -10.01 38.38
N LYS A 26 -23.34 -10.76 37.56
CA LYS A 26 -22.33 -10.22 36.65
C LYS A 26 -22.86 -10.16 35.22
N TRP A 27 -22.48 -9.11 34.52
CA TRP A 27 -22.74 -8.99 33.10
C TRP A 27 -21.93 -10.04 32.31
N ARG A 28 -22.61 -10.72 31.38
CA ARG A 28 -22.08 -11.81 30.57
C ARG A 28 -22.35 -11.51 29.10
N PRO A 29 -21.31 -11.28 28.27
CA PRO A 29 -21.46 -10.85 26.89
C PRO A 29 -22.34 -11.78 26.03
N THR A 30 -22.11 -13.09 26.07
CA THR A 30 -22.83 -14.01 25.19
C THR A 30 -24.28 -14.18 25.60
N LEU A 31 -24.56 -14.10 26.91
CA LEU A 31 -25.93 -14.06 27.42
C LEU A 31 -26.64 -12.76 27.03
N CYS A 32 -25.94 -11.61 27.17
CA CYS A 32 -26.42 -10.29 26.76
C CYS A 32 -26.86 -10.25 25.30
N LEU A 33 -26.12 -10.91 24.40
CA LEU A 33 -26.47 -11.02 22.98
C LEU A 33 -27.85 -11.65 22.76
N CYS A 34 -28.19 -12.67 23.55
CA CYS A 34 -29.46 -13.41 23.41
C CYS A 34 -30.61 -12.78 24.20
N GLN A 35 -30.35 -11.77 25.02
CA GLN A 35 -31.36 -11.08 25.85
C GLN A 35 -31.90 -9.80 25.20
N GLN A 36 -31.50 -9.49 23.97
CA GLN A 36 -31.88 -8.26 23.29
C GLN A 36 -33.32 -8.34 22.76
N GLU A 37 -34.16 -7.37 23.11
CA GLU A 37 -35.53 -7.29 22.59
C GLU A 37 -35.58 -6.97 21.09
N THR A 38 -34.58 -6.24 20.59
CA THR A 38 -34.52 -5.76 19.20
C THR A 38 -33.77 -6.71 18.26
N LEU A 39 -33.11 -7.75 18.80
CA LEU A 39 -32.30 -8.70 18.05
C LEU A 39 -32.56 -10.12 18.56
N VAL A 40 -33.37 -10.88 17.82
CA VAL A 40 -33.66 -12.27 18.15
C VAL A 40 -32.65 -13.19 17.45
N VAL A 41 -31.71 -13.74 18.21
CA VAL A 41 -30.79 -14.78 17.73
C VAL A 41 -31.53 -16.10 17.68
N HIS A 42 -31.61 -16.74 16.50
CA HIS A 42 -32.34 -18.00 16.33
C HIS A 42 -31.41 -19.20 16.53
N ARG A 43 -30.15 -19.08 16.11
CA ARG A 43 -29.10 -20.08 16.34
C ARG A 43 -27.83 -19.39 16.80
N LEU A 44 -27.24 -19.87 17.89
CA LEU A 44 -25.95 -19.42 18.40
C LEU A 44 -24.95 -20.57 18.37
N GLU A 45 -23.92 -20.44 17.55
CA GLU A 45 -22.84 -21.40 17.42
C GLU A 45 -21.63 -20.90 18.23
N LEU A 46 -21.30 -21.63 19.30
CA LEU A 46 -20.22 -21.26 20.20
C LEU A 46 -19.01 -22.17 20.01
N LEU A 47 -17.88 -21.55 19.67
CA LEU A 47 -16.58 -22.18 19.58
C LEU A 47 -15.99 -22.29 20.98
N TYR A 48 -15.55 -23.49 21.35
CA TYR A 48 -14.95 -23.77 22.65
C TYR A 48 -13.90 -24.87 22.56
N ASP A 49 -12.96 -24.88 23.51
CA ASP A 49 -11.97 -25.96 23.65
C ASP A 49 -12.44 -27.02 24.66
N ALA A 50 -11.82 -28.20 24.66
CA ALA A 50 -12.17 -29.27 25.59
C ALA A 50 -12.19 -28.83 27.08
N ARG A 51 -11.38 -27.83 27.46
CA ARG A 51 -11.27 -27.31 28.83
C ARG A 51 -12.48 -26.44 29.23
N SER A 52 -13.10 -25.77 28.27
CA SER A 52 -14.25 -24.88 28.47
C SER A 52 -15.60 -25.53 28.21
N ARG A 53 -15.65 -26.84 27.90
CA ARG A 53 -16.90 -27.60 27.71
C ARG A 53 -17.91 -27.43 28.84
N SER A 54 -17.46 -27.44 30.10
CA SER A 54 -18.38 -27.26 31.25
C SER A 54 -19.01 -25.86 31.28
N LEU A 55 -18.26 -24.85 30.84
CA LEU A 55 -18.76 -23.47 30.76
C LEU A 55 -19.76 -23.32 29.61
N PHE A 56 -19.47 -23.94 28.45
CA PHE A 56 -20.41 -24.03 27.33
C PHE A 56 -21.75 -24.64 27.76
N GLU A 57 -21.75 -25.80 28.41
CA GLU A 57 -22.98 -26.46 28.87
C GLU A 57 -23.77 -25.62 29.89
N GLY A 58 -23.06 -24.88 30.75
CA GLY A 58 -23.69 -23.94 31.67
C GLY A 58 -24.34 -22.76 30.94
N LEU A 59 -23.63 -22.17 29.99
CA LEU A 59 -24.10 -21.04 29.19
C LEU A 59 -25.30 -21.43 28.31
N LYS A 60 -25.28 -22.63 27.71
CA LYS A 60 -26.41 -23.20 26.95
C LYS A 60 -27.69 -23.28 27.79
N LYS A 61 -27.59 -23.79 29.03
CA LYS A 61 -28.74 -23.86 29.95
C LYS A 61 -29.25 -22.47 30.35
N ASP A 62 -28.34 -21.53 30.58
CA ASP A 62 -28.69 -20.18 30.98
C ASP A 62 -29.37 -19.42 29.84
N ILE A 63 -28.87 -19.54 28.60
CA ILE A 63 -29.49 -18.96 27.41
C ILE A 63 -30.89 -19.53 27.20
N ALA A 64 -31.07 -20.84 27.31
CA ALA A 64 -32.39 -21.48 27.17
C ALA A 64 -33.43 -20.96 28.18
N SER A 65 -32.98 -20.44 29.34
CA SER A 65 -33.89 -19.85 30.34
C SER A 65 -34.30 -18.41 30.05
N VAL A 66 -33.54 -17.67 29.25
CA VAL A 66 -33.79 -16.25 28.94
C VAL A 66 -34.23 -16.01 27.49
N SER A 67 -33.85 -16.89 26.58
CA SER A 67 -34.29 -16.93 25.18
C SER A 67 -34.53 -18.40 24.79
N PRO A 68 -35.71 -18.95 25.14
CA PRO A 68 -36.08 -20.33 24.81
C PRO A 68 -36.11 -20.63 23.30
N GLU A 69 -36.26 -19.60 22.47
CA GLU A 69 -36.24 -19.66 21.01
C GLU A 69 -34.84 -19.77 20.40
N THR A 70 -33.77 -19.47 21.15
CA THR A 70 -32.39 -19.58 20.68
C THR A 70 -31.90 -21.03 20.74
N GLU A 71 -31.56 -21.62 19.59
CA GLU A 71 -30.83 -22.88 19.53
C GLU A 71 -29.34 -22.66 19.77
N VAL A 72 -28.77 -23.21 20.85
CA VAL A 72 -27.33 -23.11 21.14
C VAL A 72 -26.60 -24.40 20.72
N VAL A 73 -25.70 -24.26 19.74
CA VAL A 73 -24.88 -25.32 19.16
C VAL A 73 -23.43 -25.11 19.56
N GLY A 74 -22.75 -26.21 19.88
CA GLY A 74 -21.36 -26.18 20.32
C GLY A 74 -20.42 -26.67 19.22
N VAL A 75 -19.36 -25.91 18.96
CA VAL A 75 -18.31 -26.25 17.99
C VAL A 75 -16.99 -26.43 18.75
N GLU A 76 -16.58 -27.67 18.94
CA GLU A 76 -15.32 -27.96 19.62
C GLU A 76 -14.14 -27.70 18.69
N ILE A 77 -13.21 -26.86 19.13
CA ILE A 77 -12.02 -26.46 18.38
C ILE A 77 -10.75 -26.76 19.19
N ALA A 78 -9.64 -26.91 18.48
CA ALA A 78 -8.33 -27.17 19.07
C ALA A 78 -7.35 -26.06 18.68
N ILE A 79 -7.18 -25.08 19.57
CA ILE A 79 -6.17 -24.02 19.46
C ILE A 79 -5.20 -24.19 20.63
N ARG A 80 -3.94 -24.50 20.36
CA ARG A 80 -2.90 -24.67 21.38
C ARG A 80 -2.44 -23.33 21.95
N ASN A 81 -2.17 -22.36 21.08
CA ASN A 81 -1.83 -20.99 21.46
C ASN A 81 -2.86 -19.99 20.91
N PRO A 82 -3.79 -19.49 21.75
CA PRO A 82 -4.82 -18.53 21.32
C PRO A 82 -4.28 -17.12 21.03
N TRP A 83 -2.97 -16.91 21.17
CA TRP A 83 -2.25 -15.69 20.80
C TRP A 83 -1.36 -15.88 19.57
N ASP A 84 -1.28 -17.09 19.01
CA ASP A 84 -0.62 -17.35 17.73
C ASP A 84 -1.58 -17.01 16.59
N PHE A 85 -1.18 -16.08 15.74
CA PHE A 85 -2.05 -15.58 14.67
C PHE A 85 -2.29 -16.63 13.59
N GLU A 86 -1.27 -17.38 13.19
CA GLU A 86 -1.37 -18.39 12.13
C GLU A 86 -2.28 -19.54 12.57
N GLU A 87 -2.08 -20.03 13.80
CA GLU A 87 -2.89 -21.12 14.36
C GLU A 87 -4.37 -20.72 14.50
N VAL A 88 -4.63 -19.53 15.05
CA VAL A 88 -6.01 -19.04 15.23
C VAL A 88 -6.67 -18.77 13.88
N TYR A 89 -5.97 -18.14 12.94
CA TYR A 89 -6.50 -17.85 11.61
C TYR A 89 -6.84 -19.15 10.87
N ALA A 90 -5.92 -20.13 10.86
CA ALA A 90 -6.15 -21.42 10.21
C ALA A 90 -7.38 -22.14 10.79
N CYS A 91 -7.49 -22.21 12.12
CA CYS A 91 -8.63 -22.84 12.78
C CYS A 91 -9.97 -22.17 12.41
N LEU A 92 -10.04 -20.83 12.41
CA LEU A 92 -11.26 -20.10 12.09
C LEU A 92 -11.59 -20.13 10.60
N HIS A 93 -10.57 -20.15 9.75
CA HIS A 93 -10.72 -20.31 8.32
C HIS A 93 -11.26 -21.71 7.97
N ASP A 94 -10.77 -22.76 8.62
CA ASP A 94 -11.28 -24.13 8.45
C ASP A 94 -12.73 -24.26 8.94
N PHE A 95 -13.06 -23.60 10.06
CA PHE A 95 -14.45 -23.46 10.51
C PHE A 95 -15.32 -22.79 9.44
N ALA A 96 -14.91 -21.64 8.91
CA ALA A 96 -15.65 -20.93 7.88
C ALA A 96 -15.85 -21.77 6.61
N ARG A 97 -14.82 -22.52 6.18
CA ARG A 97 -14.89 -23.37 4.99
C ARG A 97 -15.75 -24.61 5.14
N SER A 98 -15.84 -25.16 6.35
CA SER A 98 -16.65 -26.34 6.65
C SER A 98 -18.11 -26.00 6.93
N HIS A 99 -18.41 -24.73 7.25
CA HIS A 99 -19.76 -24.24 7.48
C HIS A 99 -20.50 -24.00 6.16
N THR A 100 -21.77 -24.42 6.09
CA THR A 100 -22.63 -24.18 4.92
C THR A 100 -23.52 -22.97 5.18
N PHE A 101 -23.29 -21.89 4.43
CA PHE A 101 -24.06 -20.66 4.55
C PHE A 101 -25.24 -20.60 3.57
N HIS A 102 -26.35 -20.06 4.03
CA HIS A 102 -27.58 -19.76 3.29
C HIS A 102 -27.94 -18.26 3.39
N PRO A 103 -27.18 -17.34 2.75
CA PRO A 103 -27.36 -15.88 2.93
C PRO A 103 -28.70 -15.33 2.44
N GLU A 104 -29.46 -16.11 1.67
CA GLU A 104 -30.80 -15.73 1.21
C GLU A 104 -31.87 -15.91 2.30
N ASP A 105 -31.63 -16.85 3.23
CA ASP A 105 -32.59 -17.28 4.25
C ASP A 105 -32.14 -16.93 5.68
N GLU A 106 -30.84 -16.77 5.90
CA GLU A 106 -30.21 -16.52 7.20
C GLU A 106 -29.40 -15.22 7.19
N ASP A 107 -29.45 -14.48 8.32
CA ASP A 107 -28.61 -13.33 8.58
C ASP A 107 -27.51 -13.71 9.57
N TYR A 108 -26.25 -13.57 9.17
CA TYR A 108 -25.11 -14.01 9.98
C TYR A 108 -24.49 -12.87 10.79
N LEU A 109 -24.15 -13.16 12.04
CA LEU A 109 -23.43 -12.28 12.96
C LEU A 109 -22.21 -12.99 13.55
N ILE A 110 -21.11 -12.26 13.73
CA ILE A 110 -19.95 -12.72 14.50
C ILE A 110 -19.86 -11.90 15.77
N HIS A 111 -20.05 -12.53 16.92
CA HIS A 111 -19.93 -11.93 18.23
C HIS A 111 -18.45 -11.78 18.61
N ILE A 112 -17.98 -10.53 18.60
CA ILE A 112 -16.57 -10.20 18.79
C ILE A 112 -16.22 -9.80 20.22
N THR A 113 -17.16 -9.72 21.16
CA THR A 113 -16.84 -9.31 22.54
C THR A 113 -16.08 -10.39 23.31
N THR A 114 -16.24 -11.65 22.93
CA THR A 114 -15.61 -12.83 23.53
C THR A 114 -14.49 -13.40 22.64
N GLY A 115 -13.53 -14.08 23.26
CA GLY A 115 -12.32 -14.56 22.58
C GLY A 115 -11.13 -13.63 22.82
N THR A 116 -9.95 -14.01 22.31
CA THR A 116 -8.75 -13.16 22.40
C THR A 116 -8.82 -12.03 21.35
N HIS A 117 -8.03 -10.97 21.53
CA HIS A 117 -7.90 -9.93 20.51
C HIS A 117 -7.38 -10.49 19.17
N VAL A 118 -6.56 -11.54 19.20
CA VAL A 118 -6.12 -12.26 17.99
C VAL A 118 -7.31 -12.89 17.26
N ALA A 119 -8.20 -13.57 17.99
CA ALA A 119 -9.42 -14.15 17.41
C ALA A 119 -10.37 -13.07 16.85
N GLN A 120 -10.50 -11.92 17.51
CA GLN A 120 -11.28 -10.78 17.01
C GLN A 120 -10.75 -10.28 15.67
N ILE A 121 -9.42 -10.11 15.54
CA ILE A 121 -8.78 -9.70 14.28
C ILE A 121 -8.99 -10.76 13.19
N CYS A 122 -8.84 -12.04 13.52
CA CYS A 122 -9.05 -13.13 12.55
C CYS A 122 -10.50 -13.16 12.05
N TRP A 123 -11.49 -12.98 12.94
CA TRP A 123 -12.89 -12.87 12.54
C TRP A 123 -13.15 -11.69 11.61
N PHE A 124 -12.57 -10.53 11.93
CA PHE A 124 -12.65 -9.35 11.06
C PHE A 124 -12.11 -9.65 9.66
N LEU A 125 -10.90 -10.23 9.57
CA LEU A 125 -10.26 -10.53 8.29
C LEU A 125 -11.06 -11.55 7.46
N LEU A 126 -11.61 -12.58 8.10
CA LEU A 126 -12.43 -13.59 7.41
C LEU A 126 -13.77 -13.03 6.92
N ALA A 127 -14.38 -12.13 7.69
CA ALA A 127 -15.59 -11.44 7.28
C ALA A 127 -15.33 -10.44 6.15
N GLU A 128 -14.26 -9.65 6.24
CA GLU A 128 -13.83 -8.70 5.19
C GLU A 128 -13.50 -9.42 3.88
N ALA A 129 -12.75 -10.52 3.95
CA ALA A 129 -12.40 -11.35 2.79
C ALA A 129 -13.58 -12.18 2.27
N ARG A 130 -14.79 -12.03 2.85
CA ARG A 130 -16.04 -12.70 2.48
C ARG A 130 -16.00 -14.23 2.58
N TYR A 131 -15.12 -14.79 3.40
CA TYR A 131 -15.19 -16.21 3.78
C TYR A 131 -16.39 -16.48 4.70
N LEU A 132 -16.81 -15.47 5.47
CA LEU A 132 -18.02 -15.49 6.29
C LEU A 132 -18.94 -14.34 5.82
N PRO A 133 -20.15 -14.61 5.32
CA PRO A 133 -21.09 -13.57 4.92
C PRO A 133 -21.80 -12.96 6.14
N ALA A 134 -21.01 -12.48 7.12
CA ALA A 134 -21.49 -12.07 8.44
C ALA A 134 -21.09 -10.62 8.78
N ARG A 135 -21.96 -9.94 9.53
CA ARG A 135 -21.64 -8.65 10.17
C ARG A 135 -21.06 -8.90 11.56
N LEU A 136 -20.35 -7.94 12.13
CA LEU A 136 -19.85 -8.09 13.49
C LEU A 136 -20.91 -7.62 14.50
N ALA A 137 -20.97 -8.28 15.65
CA ALA A 137 -21.84 -7.93 16.77
C ALA A 137 -20.98 -7.73 18.02
N GLN A 138 -21.08 -6.56 18.63
CA GLN A 138 -20.36 -6.22 19.85
C GLN A 138 -21.36 -5.91 20.97
N THR A 139 -21.35 -6.74 22.01
CA THR A 139 -22.10 -6.50 23.25
C THR A 139 -21.30 -5.61 24.19
N SER A 140 -21.96 -4.67 24.87
CA SER A 140 -21.39 -3.78 25.87
C SER A 140 -22.13 -3.88 27.21
N PRO A 141 -21.45 -3.74 28.34
CA PRO A 141 -22.10 -3.78 29.66
C PRO A 141 -23.07 -2.61 29.82
N PRO A 142 -24.10 -2.77 30.68
CA PRO A 142 -24.99 -1.67 31.03
C PRO A 142 -24.21 -0.49 31.62
N ARG A 143 -24.65 0.73 31.33
CA ARG A 143 -24.05 1.96 31.85
C ARG A 143 -24.38 2.08 33.34
N LYS A 144 -23.50 2.74 34.11
CA LYS A 144 -23.68 2.94 35.57
C LYS A 144 -25.01 3.64 35.97
N LYS A 145 -25.68 4.31 35.03
CA LYS A 145 -26.96 5.00 35.24
C LYS A 145 -28.18 4.12 34.94
N ASP A 146 -27.97 2.92 34.41
CA ASP A 146 -29.06 2.04 34.01
C ASP A 146 -29.70 1.38 35.23
N LYS A 147 -30.93 0.89 35.06
CA LYS A 147 -31.65 0.17 36.11
C LYS A 147 -30.83 -1.04 36.58
N PRO A 148 -30.89 -1.41 37.87
CA PRO A 148 -30.32 -2.67 38.33
C PRO A 148 -30.90 -3.82 37.49
N HIS A 149 -30.01 -4.71 37.01
CA HIS A 149 -30.30 -5.83 36.09
C HIS A 149 -30.57 -5.48 34.62
N SER A 150 -30.12 -4.31 34.12
CA SER A 150 -30.05 -4.07 32.67
C SER A 150 -29.12 -5.08 31.98
N THR A 151 -29.53 -5.58 30.82
CA THR A 151 -28.86 -6.65 30.07
C THR A 151 -27.66 -6.15 29.25
N GLY A 152 -27.50 -4.83 29.09
CA GLY A 152 -26.49 -4.20 28.25
C GLY A 152 -26.95 -4.03 26.79
N ASP A 153 -26.09 -3.44 25.95
CA ASP A 153 -26.42 -3.07 24.57
C ASP A 153 -25.67 -3.94 23.55
N VAL A 154 -26.24 -4.11 22.36
CA VAL A 154 -25.57 -4.74 21.20
C VAL A 154 -25.44 -3.75 20.05
N THR A 155 -24.21 -3.60 19.55
CA THR A 155 -23.91 -2.82 18.34
C THR A 155 -23.60 -3.76 17.20
N ILE A 156 -24.33 -3.64 16.09
CA ILE A 156 -24.03 -4.36 14.84
C ILE A 156 -23.13 -3.46 13.98
N ILE A 157 -21.98 -3.99 13.59
CA ILE A 157 -20.97 -3.31 12.79
C ILE A 157 -21.01 -3.94 11.40
N ASP A 158 -21.41 -3.13 10.42
CA ASP A 158 -21.40 -3.50 9.01
C ASP A 158 -20.02 -3.21 8.44
N LEU A 159 -19.36 -4.23 7.87
CA LEU A 159 -18.01 -4.09 7.30
C LEU A 159 -18.04 -3.58 5.85
N ASP A 160 -19.22 -3.38 5.26
CA ASP A 160 -19.32 -2.79 3.94
C ASP A 160 -18.92 -1.30 3.95
N LEU A 161 -17.74 -1.02 3.40
CA LEU A 161 -17.19 0.32 3.22
C LEU A 161 -18.10 1.23 2.38
N SER A 162 -19.05 0.71 1.61
CA SER A 162 -20.02 1.51 0.84
C SER A 162 -20.88 2.43 1.72
N ARG A 163 -21.04 2.10 3.01
CA ARG A 163 -21.75 2.94 4.00
C ARG A 163 -20.87 4.00 4.67
N TYR A 164 -19.55 3.87 4.58
CA TYR A 164 -18.59 4.82 5.12
C TYR A 164 -18.09 5.78 4.04
N ASN A 165 -19.03 6.49 3.41
CA ASN A 165 -18.75 7.44 2.34
C ASN A 165 -17.68 8.47 2.75
N ASP A 166 -17.61 8.84 4.02
CA ASP A 166 -16.62 9.78 4.56
C ASP A 166 -15.18 9.22 4.53
N ILE A 167 -15.01 7.92 4.78
CA ILE A 167 -13.69 7.27 4.71
C ILE A 167 -13.27 7.12 3.25
N ALA A 168 -14.18 6.69 2.39
CA ALA A 168 -13.94 6.62 0.94
C ALA A 168 -13.59 8.00 0.36
N THR A 169 -14.26 9.07 0.82
CA THR A 169 -13.98 10.45 0.42
C THR A 169 -12.59 10.89 0.87
N ARG A 170 -12.18 10.58 2.10
CA ARG A 170 -10.82 10.88 2.60
C ARG A 170 -9.74 10.19 1.78
N PHE A 171 -9.91 8.90 1.48
CA PHE A 171 -8.95 8.19 0.62
C PHE A 171 -8.93 8.75 -0.80
N ALA A 172 -10.06 9.18 -1.34
CA ALA A 172 -10.12 9.82 -2.65
C ALA A 172 -9.35 11.16 -2.65
N GLN A 173 -9.51 11.98 -1.60
CA GLN A 173 -8.79 13.24 -1.42
C GLN A 173 -7.27 13.02 -1.29
N GLU A 174 -6.83 12.11 -0.42
CA GLU A 174 -5.40 11.81 -0.23
C GLU A 174 -4.75 11.30 -1.53
N ARG A 175 -5.49 10.48 -2.29
CA ARG A 175 -5.03 10.02 -3.60
C ARG A 175 -4.95 11.17 -4.60
N GLU A 176 -5.93 12.07 -4.64
CA GLU A 176 -5.91 13.23 -5.53
C GLU A 176 -4.73 14.17 -5.21
N GLU A 177 -4.46 14.43 -3.93
CA GLU A 177 -3.31 15.21 -3.47
C GLU A 177 -1.99 14.55 -3.91
N THR A 178 -1.87 13.23 -3.76
CA THR A 178 -0.70 12.47 -4.20
C THR A 178 -0.50 12.56 -5.72
N LEU A 179 -1.58 12.43 -6.49
CA LEU A 179 -1.52 12.54 -7.96
C LEU A 179 -1.13 13.96 -8.38
N ASN A 180 -1.69 14.99 -7.73
CA ASN A 180 -1.35 16.38 -7.99
C ASN A 180 0.12 16.67 -7.66
N PHE A 181 0.61 16.11 -6.55
CA PHE A 181 2.02 16.20 -6.16
C PHE A 181 2.96 15.61 -7.23
N LEU A 182 2.65 14.43 -7.77
CA LEU A 182 3.42 13.82 -8.86
C LEU A 182 3.39 14.65 -10.16
N LYS A 183 2.34 15.45 -10.38
CA LYS A 183 2.17 16.35 -11.53
C LYS A 183 2.70 17.77 -11.30
N SER A 184 3.43 18.03 -10.21
CA SER A 184 3.89 19.38 -9.84
C SER A 184 2.78 20.38 -9.48
N GLY A 185 1.54 19.92 -9.30
CA GLY A 185 0.37 20.79 -9.26
C GLY A 185 -0.08 21.30 -10.64
N ILE A 186 0.53 20.85 -11.73
CA ILE A 186 0.06 21.17 -13.09
C ILE A 186 -1.25 20.43 -13.33
N ALA A 187 -2.32 21.18 -13.62
CA ALA A 187 -3.63 20.63 -13.96
C ALA A 187 -3.62 20.04 -15.38
N THR A 188 -2.99 18.87 -15.55
CA THR A 188 -2.87 18.20 -16.85
C THR A 188 -4.24 17.75 -17.36
N ARG A 189 -4.61 18.22 -18.55
CA ARG A 189 -5.86 17.90 -19.24
C ARG A 189 -5.73 16.64 -20.09
N ASN A 190 -4.52 16.15 -20.31
CA ASN A 190 -4.29 14.93 -21.08
C ASN A 190 -4.70 13.65 -20.30
N PRO A 191 -5.71 12.89 -20.76
CA PRO A 191 -6.20 11.71 -20.04
C PRO A 191 -5.21 10.54 -20.06
N CYS A 192 -4.35 10.44 -21.09
CA CYS A 192 -3.33 9.39 -21.16
C CYS A 192 -2.24 9.63 -20.12
N PHE A 193 -1.76 10.87 -20.03
CA PHE A 193 -0.78 11.29 -19.02
C PHE A 193 -1.33 11.10 -17.60
N ASN A 194 -2.60 11.48 -17.36
CA ASN A 194 -3.26 11.25 -16.07
C ASN A 194 -3.27 9.76 -15.66
N ARG A 195 -3.66 8.85 -16.58
CA ARG A 195 -3.63 7.40 -16.33
C ARG A 195 -2.22 6.87 -16.08
N MET A 196 -1.23 7.37 -16.82
CA MET A 196 0.16 7.00 -16.61
C MET A 196 0.64 7.40 -15.21
N ILE A 197 0.35 8.63 -14.76
CA ILE A 197 0.70 9.08 -13.41
C ILE A 197 0.00 8.23 -12.34
N GLU A 198 -1.26 7.84 -12.54
CA GLU A 198 -1.95 6.91 -11.64
C GLU A 198 -1.29 5.53 -11.57
N GLN A 199 -0.79 5.01 -12.69
CA GLN A 199 -0.06 3.76 -12.71
C GLN A 199 1.30 3.88 -12.01
N ILE A 200 2.01 4.98 -12.24
CA ILE A 200 3.29 5.30 -11.58
C ILE A 200 3.08 5.40 -10.07
N GLU A 201 2.02 6.06 -9.60
CA GLU A 201 1.67 6.15 -8.18
C GLU A 201 1.50 4.76 -7.54
N ARG A 202 0.71 3.90 -8.17
CA ARG A 202 0.49 2.52 -7.68
C ARG A 202 1.78 1.72 -7.62
N VAL A 203 2.61 1.79 -8.67
CA VAL A 203 3.89 1.07 -8.75
C VAL A 203 4.87 1.62 -7.72
N ALA A 204 4.99 2.95 -7.61
CA ALA A 204 5.85 3.60 -6.64
C ALA A 204 5.46 3.20 -5.21
N ILE A 205 4.18 3.15 -4.86
CA ILE A 205 3.75 2.82 -3.51
C ILE A 205 3.94 1.33 -3.20
N ARG A 206 3.64 0.44 -4.14
CA ARG A 206 3.52 -1.01 -3.89
C ARG A 206 4.76 -1.82 -4.30
N SER A 207 5.72 -1.24 -5.01
CA SER A 207 6.87 -1.96 -5.57
C SER A 207 8.19 -1.28 -5.26
N ARG A 208 9.24 -2.11 -5.11
CA ARG A 208 10.66 -1.72 -5.07
C ARG A 208 11.40 -2.03 -6.37
N SER A 209 10.70 -2.56 -7.37
CA SER A 209 11.29 -2.91 -8.66
C SER A 209 11.77 -1.65 -9.40
N PRO A 210 12.75 -1.79 -10.33
CA PRO A 210 13.17 -0.69 -11.19
C PRO A 210 12.02 -0.10 -12.01
N ILE A 211 12.07 1.22 -12.23
CA ILE A 211 11.17 1.94 -13.12
C ILE A 211 11.98 2.49 -14.30
N LEU A 212 11.53 2.27 -15.52
CA LEU A 212 12.10 2.83 -16.75
C LEU A 212 11.19 3.94 -17.29
N LEU A 213 11.73 5.15 -17.37
CA LEU A 213 11.07 6.33 -17.92
C LEU A 213 11.63 6.61 -19.32
N ASN A 214 10.84 6.31 -20.35
CA ASN A 214 11.17 6.63 -21.74
C ASN A 214 10.55 7.97 -22.13
N GLY A 215 11.26 8.79 -22.89
CA GLY A 215 10.67 10.02 -23.44
C GLY A 215 11.73 11.04 -23.82
N PRO A 216 11.35 12.09 -24.58
CA PRO A 216 12.30 13.08 -25.08
C PRO A 216 13.01 13.84 -23.95
N THR A 217 14.13 14.47 -24.27
CA THR A 217 14.81 15.40 -23.36
C THR A 217 13.86 16.53 -22.98
N GLY A 218 13.82 16.91 -21.71
CA GLY A 218 12.89 17.93 -21.22
C GLY A 218 11.45 17.47 -21.00
N ALA A 219 11.10 16.19 -21.19
CA ALA A 219 9.76 15.68 -20.87
C ALA A 219 9.42 15.66 -19.36
N GLY A 220 10.39 15.93 -18.49
CA GLY A 220 10.22 15.95 -17.03
C GLY A 220 10.62 14.66 -16.31
N LYS A 221 11.45 13.80 -16.91
CA LYS A 221 11.91 12.51 -16.32
C LYS A 221 12.58 12.69 -14.94
N SER A 222 13.60 13.55 -14.83
CA SER A 222 14.28 13.85 -13.57
C SER A 222 13.32 14.39 -12.50
N PHE A 223 12.40 15.26 -12.92
CA PHE A 223 11.42 15.83 -12.02
C PHE A 223 10.49 14.76 -11.45
N LEU A 224 9.95 13.90 -12.32
CA LEU A 224 9.08 12.81 -11.91
C LEU A 224 9.81 11.81 -11.01
N ALA A 225 11.07 11.48 -11.31
CA ALA A 225 11.90 10.64 -10.45
C ALA A 225 12.07 11.24 -9.04
N ARG A 226 12.34 12.55 -8.94
CA ARG A 226 12.43 13.25 -7.64
C ARG A 226 11.09 13.21 -6.89
N ARG A 227 9.96 13.40 -7.56
CA ARG A 227 8.63 13.29 -6.93
C ARG A 227 8.32 11.89 -6.43
N ILE A 228 8.70 10.86 -7.19
CA ILE A 228 8.57 9.47 -6.75
C ILE A 228 9.42 9.22 -5.49
N TYR A 229 10.64 9.76 -5.43
CA TYR A 229 11.46 9.70 -4.23
C TYR A 229 10.81 10.39 -3.03
N GLU A 230 10.35 11.63 -3.19
CA GLU A 230 9.71 12.40 -2.12
C GLU A 230 8.44 11.70 -1.60
N LEU A 231 7.64 11.12 -2.50
CA LEU A 231 6.47 10.32 -2.15
C LEU A 231 6.84 9.10 -1.29
N LYS A 232 7.89 8.37 -1.68
CA LYS A 232 8.36 7.21 -0.92
C LYS A 232 8.98 7.60 0.42
N LEU A 233 9.70 8.72 0.48
CA LEU A 233 10.27 9.28 1.70
C LEU A 233 9.17 9.66 2.70
N ALA A 234 8.12 10.35 2.24
CA ALA A 234 6.96 10.72 3.07
C ALA A 234 6.22 9.51 3.65
N ARG A 235 6.30 8.34 2.99
CA ARG A 235 5.71 7.07 3.45
C ARG A 235 6.70 6.18 4.21
N HIS A 236 7.83 6.75 4.67
CA HIS A 236 8.88 6.06 5.42
C HIS A 236 9.45 4.82 4.70
N GLN A 237 9.44 4.80 3.37
CA GLN A 237 10.03 3.70 2.59
C GLN A 237 11.54 3.88 2.36
N PHE A 238 12.07 5.08 2.55
CA PHE A 238 13.49 5.41 2.38
C PHE A 238 14.09 6.04 3.62
N SER A 239 15.36 5.72 3.86
CA SER A 239 16.23 6.34 4.88
C SER A 239 17.47 6.99 4.27
N GLY A 240 17.76 6.70 3.00
CA GLY A 240 18.88 7.23 2.24
C GLY A 240 18.48 8.31 1.24
N PRO A 241 19.47 8.95 0.59
CA PRO A 241 19.24 10.12 -0.25
C PRO A 241 18.74 9.76 -1.66
N PHE A 242 18.30 10.79 -2.38
CA PHE A 242 18.11 10.76 -3.82
C PHE A 242 19.43 11.13 -4.52
N VAL A 243 19.95 10.23 -5.34
CA VAL A 243 21.16 10.44 -6.14
C VAL A 243 20.79 10.44 -7.62
N GLU A 244 21.07 11.55 -8.30
CA GLU A 244 20.82 11.71 -9.73
C GLU A 244 22.15 11.69 -10.50
N VAL A 245 22.19 10.91 -11.58
CA VAL A 245 23.37 10.73 -12.42
C VAL A 245 22.97 10.85 -13.88
N ASN A 246 23.57 11.79 -14.59
CA ASN A 246 23.43 11.89 -16.04
C ASN A 246 24.50 11.00 -16.71
N CYS A 247 24.08 9.89 -17.32
CA CYS A 247 25.01 8.94 -17.94
C CYS A 247 25.64 9.48 -19.24
N ALA A 248 25.04 10.51 -19.86
CA ALA A 248 25.60 11.11 -21.07
C ALA A 248 26.91 11.88 -20.82
N THR A 249 27.16 12.30 -19.58
CA THR A 249 28.40 13.01 -19.19
C THR A 249 29.52 12.07 -18.76
N LEU A 250 29.25 10.77 -18.68
CA LEU A 250 30.17 9.75 -18.19
C LEU A 250 30.79 8.96 -19.36
N ARG A 251 32.12 8.81 -19.37
CA ARG A 251 32.86 8.05 -20.41
C ARG A 251 34.05 7.28 -19.84
N GLY A 252 34.18 6.00 -20.20
CA GLY A 252 35.32 5.13 -19.85
C GLY A 252 35.61 5.08 -18.34
N ASP A 253 36.89 5.09 -17.96
CA ASP A 253 37.33 5.01 -16.56
C ASP A 253 36.65 6.04 -15.63
N THR A 254 36.28 7.22 -16.15
CA THR A 254 35.57 8.25 -15.37
C THR A 254 34.14 7.85 -15.02
N ALA A 255 33.46 7.10 -15.89
CA ALA A 255 32.13 6.56 -15.64
C ALA A 255 32.18 5.52 -14.52
N MET A 256 33.13 4.59 -14.63
CA MET A 256 33.35 3.51 -13.67
C MET A 256 33.70 4.07 -12.29
N SER A 257 34.62 5.02 -12.25
CA SER A 257 35.03 5.73 -11.04
C SER A 257 33.89 6.53 -10.41
N ALA A 258 33.05 7.20 -11.21
CA ALA A 258 31.92 7.98 -10.70
C ALA A 258 30.80 7.09 -10.14
N LEU A 259 30.39 6.06 -10.89
CA LEU A 259 29.28 5.18 -10.52
C LEU A 259 29.66 4.26 -9.35
N PHE A 260 30.78 3.54 -9.47
CA PHE A 260 31.15 2.47 -8.54
C PHE A 260 32.20 2.88 -7.52
N GLY A 261 32.83 4.04 -7.70
CA GLY A 261 33.95 4.47 -6.87
C GLY A 261 35.26 3.83 -7.32
N HIS A 262 36.36 4.22 -6.69
CA HIS A 262 37.66 3.64 -6.96
C HIS A 262 38.56 3.66 -5.72
N VAL A 263 39.52 2.73 -5.69
CA VAL A 263 40.63 2.76 -4.73
C VAL A 263 41.78 3.59 -5.28
N LYS A 264 42.64 4.05 -4.38
CA LYS A 264 43.85 4.79 -4.75
C LYS A 264 44.70 3.99 -5.74
N GLY A 265 45.08 4.63 -6.85
CA GLY A 265 45.93 4.03 -7.89
C GLY A 265 45.20 3.16 -8.91
N ALA A 266 43.86 3.10 -8.90
CA ALA A 266 43.10 2.27 -9.83
C ALA A 266 43.24 2.67 -11.33
N PHE A 267 43.49 3.95 -11.62
CA PHE A 267 43.78 4.45 -12.97
C PHE A 267 44.72 5.67 -12.93
N THR A 268 45.19 6.12 -14.10
CA THR A 268 46.02 7.32 -14.24
C THR A 268 45.25 8.57 -13.77
N GLY A 269 45.59 9.08 -12.58
CA GLY A 269 44.92 10.22 -11.96
C GLY A 269 44.19 9.91 -10.63
N ALA A 270 44.04 8.63 -10.28
CA ALA A 270 43.43 8.17 -9.02
C ALA A 270 44.33 8.42 -7.79
N ARG A 271 44.49 9.69 -7.39
CA ARG A 271 45.37 10.09 -6.27
C ARG A 271 44.80 9.73 -4.89
N GLU A 272 43.48 9.76 -4.76
CA GLU A 272 42.73 9.46 -3.54
C GLU A 272 41.63 8.45 -3.85
N GLU A 273 41.14 7.75 -2.82
CA GLU A 273 39.97 6.89 -2.98
C GLU A 273 38.68 7.72 -3.00
N ARG A 274 37.65 7.20 -3.69
CA ARG A 274 36.35 7.87 -3.78
C ARG A 274 35.22 6.86 -3.68
N ALA A 275 34.23 7.17 -2.82
CA ALA A 275 32.97 6.44 -2.79
C ALA A 275 32.16 6.71 -4.07
N GLY A 276 31.65 5.65 -4.71
CA GLY A 276 30.82 5.75 -5.90
C GLY A 276 29.40 6.25 -5.63
N LEU A 277 28.78 6.83 -6.65
CA LEU A 277 27.41 7.37 -6.60
C LEU A 277 26.37 6.29 -6.24
N LEU A 278 26.58 5.04 -6.67
CA LEU A 278 25.72 3.93 -6.26
C LEU A 278 25.74 3.74 -4.75
N ARG A 279 26.93 3.78 -4.13
CA ARG A 279 27.07 3.65 -2.68
C ARG A 279 26.43 4.82 -1.93
N SER A 280 26.51 6.03 -2.49
CA SER A 280 25.84 7.20 -1.92
C SER A 280 24.31 7.07 -1.93
N ALA A 281 23.73 6.25 -2.80
CA ALA A 281 22.28 6.03 -2.91
C ALA A 281 21.74 4.96 -1.94
N ASP A 282 22.58 4.40 -1.07
CA ASP A 282 22.22 3.33 -0.14
C ASP A 282 21.03 3.73 0.75
N GLY A 283 20.03 2.83 0.86
CA GLY A 283 18.78 3.07 1.59
C GLY A 283 17.84 4.08 0.94
N GLY A 284 18.17 4.58 -0.26
CA GLY A 284 17.46 5.63 -0.97
C GLY A 284 17.17 5.26 -2.43
N MET A 285 17.33 6.23 -3.32
CA MET A 285 16.99 6.10 -4.74
C MET A 285 18.11 6.60 -5.64
N LEU A 286 18.45 5.79 -6.64
CA LEU A 286 19.33 6.16 -7.73
C LEU A 286 18.49 6.45 -8.98
N PHE A 287 18.63 7.66 -9.53
CA PHE A 287 18.10 8.04 -10.83
C PHE A 287 19.24 8.11 -11.86
N LEU A 288 19.18 7.24 -12.88
CA LEU A 288 20.13 7.24 -13.99
C LEU A 288 19.46 7.85 -15.22
N ASP A 289 19.77 9.10 -15.53
CA ASP A 289 19.31 9.74 -16.77
C ASP A 289 20.18 9.32 -17.96
N GLU A 290 19.55 9.14 -19.10
CA GLU A 290 20.14 8.61 -20.33
C GLU A 290 20.92 7.30 -20.17
N VAL A 291 20.34 6.30 -19.48
CA VAL A 291 20.98 4.99 -19.23
C VAL A 291 21.47 4.28 -20.51
N GLY A 292 20.84 4.55 -21.66
CA GLY A 292 21.27 4.04 -22.97
C GLY A 292 22.60 4.61 -23.49
N GLU A 293 23.26 5.50 -22.74
CA GLU A 293 24.60 6.03 -23.03
C GLU A 293 25.72 5.26 -22.34
N LEU A 294 25.40 4.35 -21.41
CA LEU A 294 26.39 3.53 -20.71
C LEU A 294 27.09 2.57 -21.68
N GLY A 295 28.39 2.35 -21.48
CA GLY A 295 29.16 1.33 -22.20
C GLY A 295 28.89 -0.09 -21.68
N ALA A 296 29.42 -1.09 -22.37
CA ALA A 296 29.13 -2.49 -22.08
C ALA A 296 29.62 -2.94 -20.69
N ASP A 297 30.77 -2.43 -20.25
CA ASP A 297 31.35 -2.75 -18.95
C ASP A 297 30.55 -2.10 -17.81
N GLU A 298 30.15 -0.85 -17.97
CA GLU A 298 29.29 -0.15 -17.02
C GLU A 298 27.93 -0.86 -16.90
N GLN A 299 27.35 -1.30 -18.02
CA GLN A 299 26.10 -2.04 -18.04
C GLN A 299 26.21 -3.38 -17.28
N ALA A 300 27.31 -4.12 -17.48
CA ALA A 300 27.55 -5.39 -16.80
C ALA A 300 27.67 -5.21 -15.27
N MET A 301 28.37 -4.16 -14.83
CA MET A 301 28.50 -3.87 -13.40
C MET A 301 27.22 -3.32 -12.80
N LEU A 302 26.47 -2.50 -13.54
CA LEU A 302 25.18 -2.00 -13.10
C LEU A 302 24.18 -3.15 -12.89
N LEU A 303 24.15 -4.14 -13.78
CA LEU A 303 23.32 -5.34 -13.62
C LEU A 303 23.62 -6.05 -12.30
N LYS A 304 24.90 -6.33 -12.02
CA LYS A 304 25.31 -6.94 -10.73
C LYS A 304 24.90 -6.11 -9.52
N ALA A 305 25.08 -4.79 -9.58
CA ALA A 305 24.66 -3.91 -8.49
C ALA A 305 23.14 -3.91 -8.26
N ILE A 306 22.33 -4.02 -9.31
CA ILE A 306 20.87 -4.09 -9.21
C ILE A 306 20.40 -5.42 -8.61
N GLU A 307 21.02 -6.53 -9.02
CA GLU A 307 20.61 -7.88 -8.63
C GLU A 307 21.15 -8.30 -7.25
N GLU A 308 22.44 -8.10 -7.02
CA GLU A 308 23.12 -8.59 -5.82
C GLU A 308 23.19 -7.54 -4.70
N LYS A 309 22.88 -6.27 -5.00
CA LYS A 309 23.09 -5.12 -4.10
C LYS A 309 24.55 -4.98 -3.63
N ARG A 310 25.48 -5.57 -4.39
CA ARG A 310 26.91 -5.60 -4.12
C ARG A 310 27.68 -5.37 -5.41
N PHE A 311 28.79 -4.66 -5.30
CA PHE A 311 29.67 -4.38 -6.43
C PHE A 311 31.08 -4.08 -5.95
N TYR A 312 32.05 -4.17 -6.87
CA TYR A 312 33.43 -3.83 -6.59
C TYR A 312 33.71 -2.38 -7.01
N PRO A 313 34.29 -1.55 -6.13
CA PRO A 313 34.91 -0.31 -6.58
C PRO A 313 36.00 -0.61 -7.61
N PHE A 314 36.22 0.33 -8.53
CA PHE A 314 37.22 0.15 -9.57
C PHE A 314 38.63 -0.02 -8.96
N GLY A 315 39.32 -1.09 -9.36
CA GLY A 315 40.63 -1.47 -8.83
C GLY A 315 40.61 -2.17 -7.45
N SER A 316 39.44 -2.48 -6.89
CA SER A 316 39.29 -3.16 -5.59
C SER A 316 38.95 -4.64 -5.76
N ASP A 317 39.48 -5.48 -4.87
CA ASP A 317 39.09 -6.88 -4.66
C ASP A 317 38.10 -7.05 -3.51
N GLN A 318 37.70 -5.96 -2.86
CA GLN A 318 36.69 -5.92 -1.81
C GLN A 318 35.36 -5.39 -2.33
N GLN A 319 34.27 -6.11 -2.04
CA GLN A 319 32.92 -5.69 -2.37
C GLN A 319 32.42 -4.61 -1.40
N VAL A 320 31.62 -3.69 -1.94
CA VAL A 320 30.76 -2.80 -1.15
C VAL A 320 29.30 -3.15 -1.44
N SER A 321 28.42 -2.87 -0.48
CA SER A 321 26.97 -3.07 -0.63
C SER A 321 26.23 -1.75 -0.71
N SER A 322 25.13 -1.75 -1.45
CA SER A 322 24.16 -0.64 -1.46
C SER A 322 22.77 -1.14 -1.83
N ASP A 323 21.80 -0.94 -0.94
CA ASP A 323 20.38 -1.22 -1.17
C ASP A 323 19.65 0.05 -1.63
N PHE A 324 19.81 0.37 -2.91
CA PHE A 324 19.11 1.48 -3.58
C PHE A 324 17.94 0.96 -4.42
N GLN A 325 16.89 1.78 -4.57
CA GLN A 325 15.89 1.59 -5.63
C GLN A 325 16.31 2.35 -6.89
N LEU A 326 16.08 1.76 -8.07
CA LEU A 326 16.48 2.34 -9.35
C LEU A 326 15.30 2.97 -10.09
N ILE A 327 15.50 4.19 -10.60
CA ILE A 327 14.75 4.75 -11.72
C ILE A 327 15.74 5.01 -12.86
N ALA A 328 15.46 4.52 -14.06
CA ALA A 328 16.26 4.77 -15.24
C ALA A 328 15.47 5.66 -16.21
N GLY A 329 16.11 6.67 -16.78
CA GLY A 329 15.57 7.52 -17.83
C GLY A 329 16.30 7.30 -19.14
N THR A 330 15.61 7.37 -20.27
CA THR A 330 16.28 7.45 -21.58
C THR A 330 15.40 8.06 -22.66
N VAL A 331 16.04 8.67 -23.65
CA VAL A 331 15.43 9.09 -24.93
C VAL A 331 15.51 7.98 -25.98
N ARG A 332 16.44 7.03 -25.82
CA ARG A 332 16.75 6.00 -26.83
C ARG A 332 15.79 4.83 -26.75
N ASP A 333 15.50 4.21 -27.89
CA ASP A 333 14.82 2.91 -27.90
C ASP A 333 15.81 1.81 -27.49
N LEU A 334 15.71 1.38 -26.23
CA LEU A 334 16.59 0.32 -25.70
C LEU A 334 16.35 -1.03 -26.38
N ARG A 335 15.16 -1.32 -26.92
CA ARG A 335 14.92 -2.57 -27.66
C ARG A 335 15.74 -2.60 -28.93
N GLN A 336 15.73 -1.48 -29.66
CA GLN A 336 16.55 -1.33 -30.86
C GLN A 336 18.05 -1.47 -30.50
N ARG A 337 18.48 -0.86 -29.39
CA ARG A 337 19.89 -0.96 -28.95
C ARG A 337 20.33 -2.35 -28.57
N VAL A 338 19.44 -3.14 -27.98
CA VAL A 338 19.67 -4.57 -27.72
C VAL A 338 19.83 -5.32 -29.04
N ALA A 339 18.96 -5.08 -30.02
CA ALA A 339 19.06 -5.70 -31.34
C ALA A 339 20.37 -5.31 -32.08
N GLU A 340 20.87 -4.10 -31.86
CA GLU A 340 22.14 -3.61 -32.40
C GLU A 340 23.37 -4.09 -31.60
N GLY A 341 23.19 -4.79 -30.48
CA GLY A 341 24.27 -5.25 -29.61
C GLY A 341 24.97 -4.14 -28.83
N THR A 342 24.40 -2.94 -28.78
CA THR A 342 24.97 -1.77 -28.06
C THR A 342 24.41 -1.63 -26.64
N PHE A 343 23.40 -2.42 -26.29
CA PHE A 343 22.86 -2.52 -24.94
C PHE A 343 22.62 -3.99 -24.58
N ARG A 344 22.95 -4.40 -23.36
CA ARG A 344 22.82 -5.79 -22.95
C ARG A 344 21.36 -6.18 -22.72
N GLU A 345 20.98 -7.35 -23.24
CA GLU A 345 19.62 -7.89 -23.12
C GLU A 345 19.24 -8.19 -21.66
N ASP A 346 20.18 -8.70 -20.86
CA ASP A 346 19.97 -9.04 -19.45
C ASP A 346 19.66 -7.80 -18.59
N LEU A 347 20.44 -6.72 -18.76
CA LEU A 347 20.17 -5.44 -18.12
C LEU A 347 18.84 -4.85 -18.56
N TYR A 348 18.52 -4.89 -19.86
CA TYR A 348 17.24 -4.41 -20.36
C TYR A 348 16.08 -5.16 -19.73
N ALA A 349 16.13 -6.50 -19.70
CA ALA A 349 15.10 -7.33 -19.07
C ALA A 349 14.92 -6.99 -17.58
N ARG A 350 16.02 -6.64 -16.88
CA ARG A 350 15.97 -6.28 -15.46
C ARG A 350 15.33 -4.91 -15.19
N ILE A 351 15.59 -3.91 -16.04
CA ILE A 351 15.09 -2.55 -15.82
C ILE A 351 13.72 -2.27 -16.48
N ASN A 352 13.32 -3.07 -17.47
CA ASN A 352 12.08 -2.88 -18.24
C ASN A 352 10.82 -3.51 -17.57
N LEU A 353 10.86 -3.79 -16.27
CA LEU A 353 9.70 -4.36 -15.55
C LEU A 353 8.53 -3.37 -15.47
N TRP A 354 8.82 -2.11 -15.17
CA TRP A 354 7.84 -1.03 -15.10
C TRP A 354 8.27 0.10 -16.02
N THR A 355 7.78 0.07 -17.25
CA THR A 355 8.16 1.05 -18.28
C THR A 355 7.02 2.03 -18.53
N PHE A 356 7.35 3.32 -18.52
CA PHE A 356 6.41 4.41 -18.76
C PHE A 356 6.95 5.36 -19.82
N GLU A 357 6.14 5.63 -20.84
CA GLU A 357 6.47 6.57 -21.91
C GLU A 357 5.93 7.96 -21.59
N LEU A 358 6.82 8.86 -21.19
CA LEU A 358 6.51 10.25 -20.91
C LEU A 358 6.43 11.04 -22.23
N PRO A 359 5.22 11.47 -22.64
CA PRO A 359 5.07 12.24 -23.85
C PRO A 359 5.71 13.63 -23.72
N GLY A 360 6.38 14.08 -24.79
CA GLY A 360 6.79 15.48 -24.91
C GLY A 360 5.57 16.39 -25.02
N LEU A 361 5.71 17.69 -24.72
CA LEU A 361 4.59 18.65 -24.76
C LEU A 361 3.85 18.67 -26.12
N ARG A 362 4.57 18.41 -27.22
CA ARG A 362 3.98 18.30 -28.56
C ARG A 362 2.91 17.20 -28.69
N GLN A 363 3.06 16.11 -27.93
CA GLN A 363 2.12 14.98 -27.90
C GLN A 363 0.98 15.19 -26.89
N ARG A 364 1.02 16.28 -26.11
CA ARG A 364 0.02 16.68 -25.11
C ARG A 364 -0.23 18.19 -25.17
N GLN A 365 -0.67 18.68 -26.33
CA GLN A 365 -0.85 20.12 -26.57
C GLN A 365 -1.85 20.77 -25.59
N GLU A 366 -2.82 20.02 -25.10
CA GLU A 366 -3.77 20.45 -24.07
C GLU A 366 -3.12 20.82 -22.73
N ASP A 367 -1.89 20.36 -22.49
CA ASP A 367 -1.11 20.68 -21.30
C ASP A 367 -0.20 21.92 -21.49
N ILE A 368 -0.12 22.50 -22.70
CA ILE A 368 0.70 23.70 -22.95
C ILE A 368 0.19 24.90 -22.17
N GLU A 369 -1.12 25.12 -22.14
CA GLU A 369 -1.73 26.23 -21.39
C GLU A 369 -1.51 26.07 -19.87
N PRO A 370 -1.83 24.93 -19.23
CA PRO A 370 -1.49 24.68 -17.83
C PRO A 370 0.01 24.83 -17.51
N ASN A 371 0.89 24.42 -18.44
CA ASN A 371 2.34 24.55 -18.25
C ASN A 371 2.80 26.02 -18.31
N LEU A 372 2.21 26.83 -19.19
CA LEU A 372 2.45 28.27 -19.23
C LEU A 372 2.09 28.92 -17.89
N ASP A 373 0.91 28.61 -17.35
CA ASP A 373 0.46 29.17 -16.08
C ASP A 373 1.42 28.77 -14.94
N TYR A 374 1.85 27.50 -14.91
CA TYR A 374 2.87 27.00 -13.97
C TYR A 374 4.21 27.72 -14.07
N GLU A 375 4.76 27.91 -15.27
CA GLU A 375 6.06 28.58 -15.43
C GLU A 375 5.99 30.07 -15.07
N LEU A 376 4.84 30.74 -15.27
CA LEU A 376 4.62 32.11 -14.81
C LEU A 376 4.59 32.20 -13.27
N GLU A 377 3.90 31.26 -12.61
CA GLU A 377 3.87 31.18 -11.15
C GLU A 377 5.26 30.87 -10.59
N ARG A 378 5.97 29.92 -11.20
CA ARG A 378 7.35 29.57 -10.83
C ARG A 378 8.30 30.75 -10.99
N HIS A 379 8.20 31.49 -12.08
CA HIS A 379 8.97 32.71 -12.29
C HIS A 379 8.69 33.73 -11.19
N ALA A 380 7.41 34.02 -10.92
CA ALA A 380 7.01 34.95 -9.88
C ALA A 380 7.52 34.56 -8.49
N ALA A 381 7.53 33.26 -8.17
CA ALA A 381 8.08 32.75 -6.92
C ALA A 381 9.62 32.92 -6.81
N LEU A 382 10.33 32.82 -7.94
CA LEU A 382 11.79 32.93 -7.99
C LEU A 382 12.29 34.39 -7.98
N THR A 383 11.60 35.28 -8.70
CA THR A 383 12.04 36.68 -8.87
C THR A 383 11.33 37.65 -7.94
N GLY A 384 10.17 37.26 -7.40
CA GLY A 384 9.25 38.17 -6.70
C GLY A 384 8.35 38.98 -7.64
N ASP A 385 8.56 38.88 -8.96
CA ASP A 385 7.84 39.65 -9.96
C ASP A 385 6.71 38.84 -10.60
N SER A 386 5.46 39.20 -10.30
CA SER A 386 4.28 38.60 -10.92
C SER A 386 4.07 39.14 -12.33
N VAL A 387 4.49 38.36 -13.33
CA VAL A 387 4.24 38.65 -14.75
C VAL A 387 2.93 37.99 -15.20
N ARG A 388 2.13 38.70 -16.00
CA ARG A 388 0.90 38.17 -16.59
C ARG A 388 0.84 38.49 -18.07
N PHE A 389 0.28 37.58 -18.85
CA PHE A 389 -0.11 37.89 -20.22
C PHE A 389 -1.39 38.73 -20.21
N ASN A 390 -1.45 39.73 -21.08
CA ASN A 390 -2.75 40.25 -21.49
C ASN A 390 -3.45 39.21 -22.40
N THR A 391 -4.76 39.36 -22.60
CA THR A 391 -5.58 38.38 -23.32
C THR A 391 -5.10 38.12 -24.76
N GLU A 392 -4.68 39.17 -25.47
CA GLU A 392 -4.24 39.08 -26.86
C GLU A 392 -2.90 38.36 -26.97
N ALA A 393 -1.92 38.73 -26.13
CA ALA A 393 -0.61 38.10 -26.08
C ALA A 393 -0.72 36.62 -25.67
N ARG A 394 -1.59 36.28 -24.71
CA ARG A 394 -1.82 34.88 -24.29
C ARG A 394 -2.34 34.05 -25.46
N ARG A 395 -3.34 34.57 -26.19
CA ARG A 395 -3.92 33.89 -27.35
C ARG A 395 -2.89 33.73 -28.48
N ALA A 396 -2.12 34.77 -28.78
CA ALA A 396 -1.09 34.72 -29.80
C ALA A 396 0.00 33.70 -29.45
N TRP A 397 0.48 33.68 -28.21
CA TRP A 397 1.48 32.73 -27.74
C TRP A 397 0.98 31.28 -27.79
N LEU A 398 -0.25 31.02 -27.30
CA LEU A 398 -0.84 29.68 -27.34
C LEU A 398 -1.06 29.18 -28.78
N SER A 399 -1.48 30.07 -29.69
CA SER A 399 -1.61 29.75 -31.12
C SER A 399 -0.26 29.39 -31.73
N PHE A 400 0.79 30.15 -31.44
CA PHE A 400 2.14 29.84 -31.87
C PHE A 400 2.63 28.50 -31.30
N ALA A 401 2.52 28.30 -29.98
CA ALA A 401 3.03 27.14 -29.26
C ALA A 401 2.36 25.81 -29.66
N THR A 402 1.11 25.86 -30.15
CA THR A 402 0.38 24.69 -30.66
C THR A 402 0.55 24.50 -32.17
N SER A 403 1.13 25.48 -32.87
CA SER A 403 1.33 25.44 -34.33
C SER A 403 2.52 24.56 -34.75
N PRO A 404 2.57 24.12 -36.02
CA PRO A 404 3.75 23.47 -36.58
C PRO A 404 5.02 24.33 -36.61
N GLN A 405 4.90 25.65 -36.44
CA GLN A 405 6.04 26.59 -36.50
C GLN A 405 6.88 26.58 -35.22
N ALA A 406 6.34 26.08 -34.11
CA ALA A 406 7.04 25.95 -32.83
C ALA A 406 7.88 24.65 -32.72
N ALA A 407 7.93 23.85 -33.79
CA ALA A 407 8.51 22.51 -33.82
C ALA A 407 10.03 22.47 -34.00
#